data_AF-A0A9N9GX11-F1
#
_entry.id   AF-A0A9N9GX11-F1
#
_cell.length_a   1.000
_cell.length_b   1.000
_cell.length_c   1.000
_cell.angle_alpha   90.00
_cell.angle_beta   90.00
_cell.angle_gamma   90.00
#
_symmetry.space_group_name_H-M   'P 1'
#
loop_
_entity.id
_entity.type
_entity.pdbx_description
1 polymer ?
#
loop_
_entity_poly.entity_id
_entity_poly.type
_entity_poly.pdbx_seq_one_letter_code
_entity_poly.pdbx_strand_id
1 'polypeptide(L)'
;QEDLDFVSCENDRYESEIFKWKNDRLVEAIAQEEFEFVKETYEAKARAHRIYEEAEQMRLKAIKEWQKYWVQMEAKYEKERLERRRRFESEQAKIENQKLAQVKAAVAEEKRKREEALKAAENAKKIQDNVKTVTENNTKNLVSDEILKQEERYRNMLKSIQDKFSKNSQLKSATTETRKNITLGLNILTNGRTEILKIASQFDVMLKNHQNNSDVYYFLINYIAKGVVVSIIKKHAEVDVVSKEPAAFPFAHLCVLISTQHAEFMEFLMTRLVKKCPYVLPRYHIKQAVGYLWGDFFVEKDIISAV
;
A
#
# COMPACT_ATOMS: atom_id res chain seq x y z
N GLN A 1 -95.47 -62.26 27.81
CA GLN A 1 -94.01 -62.29 28.02
C GLN A 1 -93.31 -62.58 26.70
N GLU A 2 -93.71 -63.62 25.96
CA GLU A 2 -93.09 -64.02 24.68
C GLU A 2 -93.15 -62.97 23.56
N ASP A 3 -94.23 -62.19 23.46
CA ASP A 3 -94.34 -61.11 22.44
C ASP A 3 -93.42 -59.90 22.72
N LEU A 4 -93.00 -59.70 23.97
CA LEU A 4 -92.06 -58.61 24.34
C LEU A 4 -90.60 -59.01 24.05
N ASP A 5 -90.28 -60.31 24.15
CA ASP A 5 -88.94 -60.84 23.85
C ASP A 5 -88.66 -60.89 22.33
N PHE A 6 -89.70 -61.05 21.49
CA PHE A 6 -89.56 -60.98 20.03
C PHE A 6 -89.20 -59.57 19.54
N VAL A 7 -89.81 -58.54 20.13
CA VAL A 7 -89.54 -57.12 19.77
C VAL A 7 -88.13 -56.69 20.19
N SER A 8 -87.57 -57.23 21.28
CA SER A 8 -86.17 -56.93 21.64
C SER A 8 -85.16 -57.51 20.65
N CYS A 9 -85.40 -58.72 20.13
CA CYS A 9 -84.48 -59.34 19.17
C CYS A 9 -84.48 -58.66 17.80
N GLU A 10 -85.62 -58.11 17.34
CA GLU A 10 -85.68 -57.33 16.10
C GLU A 10 -85.00 -55.96 16.23
N ASN A 11 -85.12 -55.32 17.40
CA ASN A 11 -84.46 -54.04 17.66
C ASN A 11 -82.92 -54.19 17.71
N ASP A 12 -82.42 -55.25 18.35
CA ASP A 12 -80.98 -55.56 18.39
C ASP A 12 -80.40 -55.84 16.99
N ARG A 13 -81.18 -56.51 16.13
CA ARG A 13 -80.78 -56.76 14.73
C ARG A 13 -80.70 -55.46 13.92
N TYR A 14 -81.67 -54.58 14.08
CA TYR A 14 -81.68 -53.28 13.41
C TYR A 14 -80.52 -52.38 13.85
N GLU A 15 -80.21 -52.36 15.15
CA GLU A 15 -79.06 -51.62 15.68
C GLU A 15 -77.72 -52.16 15.17
N SER A 16 -77.59 -53.49 15.05
CA SER A 16 -76.42 -54.15 14.46
C SER A 16 -76.22 -53.80 12.99
N GLU A 17 -77.30 -53.78 12.20
CA GLU A 17 -77.26 -53.40 10.78
C GLU A 17 -76.88 -51.92 10.60
N ILE A 18 -77.39 -51.03 11.45
CA ILE A 18 -76.99 -49.60 11.47
C ILE A 18 -75.51 -49.44 11.83
N PHE A 19 -75.02 -50.17 12.84
CA PHE A 19 -73.62 -50.09 13.26
C PHE A 19 -72.69 -50.59 12.15
N LYS A 20 -73.06 -51.69 11.49
CA LYS A 20 -72.32 -52.21 10.34
C LYS A 20 -72.27 -51.19 9.19
N TRP A 21 -73.42 -50.63 8.81
CA TRP A 21 -73.47 -49.60 7.77
C TRP A 21 -72.64 -48.35 8.10
N LYS A 22 -72.66 -47.90 9.36
CA LYS A 22 -71.83 -46.79 9.82
C LYS A 22 -70.34 -47.11 9.75
N ASN A 23 -69.93 -48.32 10.11
CA ASN A 23 -68.53 -48.76 10.00
C ASN A 23 -68.09 -48.89 8.55
N ASP A 24 -68.91 -49.48 7.68
CA ASP A 24 -68.59 -49.62 6.25
C ASP A 24 -68.38 -48.24 5.62
N ARG A 25 -69.27 -47.28 5.93
CA ARG A 25 -69.15 -45.88 5.47
C ARG A 25 -67.92 -45.17 6.04
N LEU A 26 -67.53 -45.46 7.28
CA LEU A 26 -66.31 -44.91 7.90
C LEU A 26 -65.04 -45.49 7.25
N VAL A 27 -65.03 -46.78 6.95
CA VAL A 27 -63.93 -47.45 6.24
C VAL A 27 -63.79 -46.89 4.83
N GLU A 28 -64.88 -46.67 4.10
CA GLU A 28 -64.86 -46.04 2.78
C GLU A 28 -64.30 -44.61 2.84
N ALA A 29 -64.70 -43.81 3.84
CA ALA A 29 -64.18 -42.46 4.03
C ALA A 29 -62.67 -42.46 4.29
N ILE A 30 -62.17 -43.33 5.18
CA ILE A 30 -60.73 -43.48 5.45
C ILE A 30 -59.99 -43.89 4.17
N ALA A 31 -60.51 -44.86 3.41
CA ALA A 31 -59.87 -45.31 2.17
C ALA A 31 -59.81 -44.20 1.11
N GLN A 32 -60.82 -43.33 1.04
CA GLN A 32 -60.82 -42.15 0.15
C GLN A 32 -59.77 -41.13 0.59
N GLU A 33 -59.69 -40.81 1.87
CA GLU A 33 -58.68 -39.89 2.41
C GLU A 33 -57.25 -40.40 2.18
N GLU A 34 -57.01 -41.70 2.40
CA GLU A 34 -55.72 -42.32 2.13
C GLU A 34 -55.35 -42.24 0.64
N PHE A 35 -56.31 -42.49 -0.25
CA PHE A 35 -56.10 -42.37 -1.70
C PHE A 35 -55.78 -40.93 -2.12
N GLU A 36 -56.52 -39.95 -1.59
CA GLU A 36 -56.26 -38.53 -1.85
C GLU A 36 -54.88 -38.11 -1.32
N PHE A 37 -54.51 -38.52 -0.11
CA PHE A 37 -53.19 -38.26 0.45
C PHE A 37 -52.06 -38.86 -0.38
N VAL A 38 -52.21 -40.11 -0.85
CA VAL A 38 -51.22 -40.74 -1.74
C VAL A 38 -51.11 -39.98 -3.08
N LYS A 39 -52.23 -39.54 -3.64
CA LYS A 39 -52.25 -38.74 -4.86
C LYS A 39 -51.56 -37.38 -4.66
N GLU A 40 -51.88 -36.66 -3.59
CA GLU A 40 -51.27 -35.38 -3.27
C GLU A 40 -49.77 -35.50 -3.03
N THR A 41 -49.32 -36.54 -2.32
CA THR A 41 -47.89 -36.77 -2.07
C THR A 41 -47.14 -37.11 -3.36
N TYR A 42 -47.75 -37.86 -4.28
CA TYR A 42 -47.18 -38.12 -5.60
C TYR A 42 -47.06 -36.83 -6.43
N GLU A 43 -48.13 -36.03 -6.48
CA GLU A 43 -48.12 -34.75 -7.18
C GLU A 43 -47.12 -33.76 -6.58
N ALA A 44 -47.00 -33.72 -5.24
CA ALA A 44 -46.02 -32.90 -4.54
C ALA A 44 -44.58 -33.31 -4.89
N LYS A 45 -44.29 -34.62 -4.93
CA LYS A 45 -42.99 -35.14 -5.39
C LYS A 45 -42.71 -34.78 -6.85
N ALA A 46 -43.71 -34.89 -7.73
CA ALA A 46 -43.57 -34.52 -9.14
C ALA A 46 -43.37 -33.00 -9.34
N ARG A 47 -43.99 -32.16 -8.50
CA ARG A 47 -43.74 -30.70 -8.49
C ARG A 47 -42.32 -30.40 -7.99
N ALA A 48 -41.89 -31.04 -6.90
CA ALA A 48 -40.54 -30.86 -6.36
C ALA A 48 -39.46 -31.27 -7.36
N HIS A 49 -39.65 -32.38 -8.09
CA HIS A 49 -38.72 -32.84 -9.13
C HIS A 49 -38.59 -31.82 -10.27
N ARG A 50 -39.71 -31.28 -10.77
CA ARG A 50 -39.70 -30.25 -11.82
C ARG A 50 -38.97 -28.98 -11.40
N ILE A 51 -39.22 -28.50 -10.18
CA ILE A 51 -38.51 -27.34 -9.61
C ILE A 51 -37.01 -27.61 -9.52
N TYR A 52 -36.62 -28.82 -9.11
CA TYR A 52 -35.21 -29.21 -9.03
C TYR A 52 -34.54 -29.24 -10.41
N GLU A 53 -35.20 -29.82 -11.43
CA GLU A 53 -34.69 -29.86 -12.80
C GLU A 53 -34.54 -28.47 -13.41
N GLU A 54 -35.52 -27.58 -13.22
CA GLU A 54 -35.47 -26.19 -13.67
C GLU A 54 -34.32 -25.42 -12.99
N ALA A 55 -34.16 -25.59 -11.68
CA ALA A 55 -33.06 -24.99 -10.93
C ALA A 55 -31.69 -25.48 -11.44
N GLU A 56 -31.56 -26.77 -11.74
CA GLU A 56 -30.31 -27.32 -12.27
C GLU A 56 -30.01 -26.81 -13.69
N GLN A 57 -31.02 -26.69 -14.54
CA GLN A 57 -30.86 -26.06 -15.86
C GLN A 57 -30.44 -24.58 -15.76
N MET A 58 -30.99 -23.83 -14.80
CA MET A 58 -30.56 -22.45 -14.55
C MET A 58 -29.10 -22.38 -14.08
N ARG A 59 -28.68 -23.29 -13.18
CA ARG A 59 -27.28 -23.38 -12.74
C ARG A 59 -26.33 -23.67 -13.89
N LEU A 60 -26.67 -24.63 -14.76
CA LEU A 60 -25.86 -24.97 -15.93
C LEU A 60 -25.77 -23.82 -16.94
N LYS A 61 -26.85 -23.06 -17.15
CA LYS A 61 -26.84 -21.86 -17.99
C LYS A 61 -25.94 -20.77 -17.39
N ALA A 62 -26.07 -20.50 -16.09
CA ALA A 62 -25.25 -19.53 -15.38
C ALA A 62 -23.75 -19.89 -15.45
N ILE A 63 -23.39 -21.17 -15.27
CA ILE A 63 -22.00 -21.64 -15.39
C ILE A 63 -21.47 -21.41 -16.82
N LYS A 64 -22.26 -21.71 -17.85
CA LYS A 64 -21.84 -21.50 -19.26
C LYS A 64 -21.66 -20.01 -19.58
N GLU A 65 -22.54 -19.14 -19.08
CA GLU A 65 -22.40 -17.69 -19.24
C GLU A 65 -21.17 -17.17 -18.50
N TRP A 66 -20.93 -17.64 -17.28
CA TRP A 66 -19.75 -17.32 -16.50
C TRP A 66 -18.46 -17.75 -17.20
N GLN A 67 -18.43 -18.95 -17.78
CA GLN A 67 -17.29 -19.42 -18.58
C GLN A 67 -17.05 -18.54 -19.81
N LYS A 68 -18.10 -18.18 -20.56
CA LYS A 68 -17.98 -17.26 -21.71
C LYS A 68 -17.43 -15.90 -21.29
N TYR A 69 -17.93 -15.35 -20.18
CA TYR A 69 -17.45 -14.10 -19.61
C TYR A 69 -15.97 -14.17 -19.23
N TRP A 70 -15.54 -15.25 -18.58
CA TRP A 70 -14.13 -15.46 -18.22
C TRP A 70 -13.21 -15.54 -19.43
N VAL A 71 -13.59 -16.30 -20.47
CA VAL A 71 -12.81 -16.39 -21.72
C VAL A 71 -12.70 -15.03 -22.42
N GLN A 72 -13.77 -14.22 -22.43
CA GLN A 72 -13.72 -12.87 -22.99
C GLN A 72 -12.83 -11.93 -22.18
N MET A 73 -12.89 -12.01 -20.85
CA MET A 73 -12.05 -11.23 -19.94
C MET A 73 -10.57 -11.59 -20.10
N GLU A 74 -10.24 -12.87 -20.16
CA GLU A 74 -8.88 -13.35 -20.35
C GLU A 74 -8.32 -12.95 -21.72
N ALA A 75 -9.12 -13.05 -22.79
CA ALA A 75 -8.74 -12.58 -24.11
C ALA A 75 -8.49 -11.05 -24.15
N LYS A 76 -9.29 -10.27 -23.41
CA LYS A 76 -9.09 -8.81 -23.28
C LYS A 76 -7.81 -8.49 -22.51
N TYR A 77 -7.56 -9.21 -21.42
CA TYR A 77 -6.35 -9.05 -20.61
C TYR A 77 -5.08 -9.42 -21.39
N GLU A 78 -5.11 -10.51 -22.16
CA GLU A 78 -3.96 -10.93 -22.97
C GLU A 78 -3.66 -9.93 -24.10
N LYS A 79 -4.70 -9.37 -24.74
CA LYS A 79 -4.54 -8.28 -25.71
C LYS A 79 -3.90 -7.04 -25.09
N GLU A 80 -4.37 -6.61 -23.91
CA GLU A 80 -3.80 -5.47 -23.19
C GLU A 80 -2.35 -5.74 -22.77
N ARG A 81 -2.04 -6.95 -22.30
CA ARG A 81 -0.68 -7.36 -21.92
C ARG A 81 0.27 -7.35 -23.11
N LEU A 82 -0.17 -7.83 -24.27
CA LEU A 82 0.61 -7.81 -25.50
C LEU A 82 0.83 -6.38 -26.01
N GLU A 83 -0.19 -5.53 -25.95
CA GLU A 83 -0.07 -4.12 -26.34
C GLU A 83 0.89 -3.36 -25.41
N ARG A 84 0.80 -3.59 -24.09
CA ARG A 84 1.72 -3.01 -23.11
C ARG A 84 3.16 -3.45 -23.35
N ARG A 85 3.39 -4.73 -23.68
CA ARG A 85 4.71 -5.26 -24.05
C ARG A 85 5.24 -4.58 -25.32
N ARG A 86 4.44 -4.45 -26.37
CA ARG A 86 4.83 -3.76 -27.62
C ARG A 86 5.17 -2.28 -27.39
N ARG A 87 4.41 -1.59 -26.54
CA ARG A 87 4.69 -0.19 -26.18
C ARG A 87 6.03 -0.07 -25.44
N PHE A 88 6.27 -0.95 -24.46
CA PHE A 88 7.53 -0.98 -23.72
C PHE A 88 8.74 -1.30 -24.61
N GLU A 89 8.64 -2.29 -25.51
CA GLU A 89 9.70 -2.62 -26.46
C GLU A 89 9.97 -1.47 -27.45
N SER A 90 8.92 -0.79 -27.94
CA SER A 90 9.08 0.39 -28.80
C SER A 90 9.75 1.56 -28.08
N GLU A 91 9.43 1.77 -26.80
CA GLU A 91 10.01 2.84 -25.99
C GLU A 91 11.47 2.54 -25.63
N GLN A 92 11.79 1.29 -25.29
CA GLN A 92 13.18 0.84 -25.09
C GLN A 92 14.02 1.05 -26.35
N ALA A 93 13.51 0.66 -27.53
CA ALA A 93 14.20 0.86 -28.80
C ALA A 93 14.42 2.36 -29.12
N LYS A 94 13.46 3.24 -28.77
CA LYS A 94 13.63 4.69 -28.90
C LYS A 94 14.73 5.22 -27.98
N ILE A 95 14.75 4.80 -26.72
CA ILE A 95 15.76 5.19 -25.73
C ILE A 95 17.15 4.72 -26.16
N GLU A 96 17.27 3.48 -26.64
CA GLU A 96 18.55 2.93 -27.12
C GLU A 96 19.07 3.67 -28.35
N ASN A 97 18.20 3.96 -29.33
CA ASN A 97 18.56 4.77 -30.50
C ASN A 97 18.97 6.21 -30.11
N GLN A 98 18.28 6.83 -29.14
CA GLN A 98 18.66 8.16 -28.62
C GLN A 98 20.02 8.13 -27.92
N LYS A 99 20.28 7.13 -27.08
CA LYS A 99 21.59 6.95 -26.42
C LYS A 99 22.70 6.73 -27.44
N LEU A 100 22.47 5.89 -28.45
CA LEU A 100 23.45 5.64 -29.51
C LEU A 100 23.73 6.91 -30.33
N ALA A 101 22.71 7.72 -30.63
CA ALA A 101 22.87 9.00 -31.30
C ALA A 101 23.65 10.02 -30.43
N GLN A 102 23.35 10.11 -29.14
CA GLN A 102 24.07 10.98 -28.20
C GLN A 102 25.54 10.58 -28.04
N VAL A 103 25.84 9.28 -27.94
CA VAL A 103 27.23 8.79 -27.87
C VAL A 103 27.98 9.10 -29.16
N LYS A 104 27.37 8.89 -30.33
CA LYS A 104 27.98 9.26 -31.62
C LYS A 104 28.23 10.77 -31.74
N ALA A 105 27.30 11.61 -31.29
CA ALA A 105 27.47 13.06 -31.27
C ALA A 105 28.57 13.51 -30.30
N ALA A 106 28.63 12.92 -29.09
CA ALA A 106 29.67 13.21 -28.10
C ALA A 106 31.07 12.82 -28.59
N VAL A 107 31.22 11.66 -29.26
CA VAL A 107 32.49 11.22 -29.84
C VAL A 107 32.91 12.12 -31.01
N ALA A 108 31.97 12.59 -31.84
CA ALA A 108 32.27 13.54 -32.91
C ALA A 108 32.71 14.91 -32.35
N GLU A 109 32.05 15.39 -31.30
CA GLU A 109 32.39 16.64 -30.63
C GLU A 109 33.73 16.56 -29.88
N GLU A 110 34.05 15.41 -29.26
CA GLU A 110 35.34 15.19 -28.62
C GLU A 110 36.48 15.15 -29.65
N LYS A 111 36.26 14.56 -30.83
CA LYS A 111 37.24 14.61 -31.92
C LYS A 111 37.47 16.04 -32.41
N ARG A 112 36.42 16.84 -32.57
CA ARG A 112 36.52 18.27 -32.92
C ARG A 112 37.29 19.06 -31.86
N LYS A 113 36.97 18.85 -30.58
CA LYS A 113 37.68 19.50 -29.47
C LYS A 113 39.14 19.08 -29.34
N ARG A 114 39.49 17.82 -29.65
CA ARG A 114 40.89 17.36 -29.68
C ARG A 114 41.67 17.98 -30.84
N GLU A 115 41.05 18.12 -32.02
CA GLU A 115 41.67 18.80 -33.17
C GLU A 115 41.82 20.32 -32.92
N GLU A 116 40.86 20.96 -32.26
CA GLU A 116 40.93 22.36 -31.84
C GLU A 116 41.93 22.57 -30.69
N ALA A 117 42.04 21.64 -29.74
CA ALA A 117 43.03 21.68 -28.66
C ALA A 117 44.46 21.45 -29.17
N LEU A 118 44.66 20.63 -30.21
CA LEU A 118 45.97 20.50 -30.87
C LEU A 118 46.37 21.80 -31.59
N LYS A 119 45.42 22.51 -32.21
CA LYS A 119 45.64 23.83 -32.81
C LYS A 119 45.84 24.95 -31.76
N ALA A 120 45.17 24.85 -30.61
CA ALA A 120 45.34 25.78 -29.50
C ALA A 120 46.64 25.54 -28.72
N ALA A 121 47.11 24.28 -28.61
CA ALA A 121 48.38 23.94 -27.98
C ALA A 121 49.60 24.43 -28.79
N GLU A 122 49.46 24.58 -30.10
CA GLU A 122 50.48 25.22 -30.95
C GLU A 122 50.56 26.74 -30.69
N ASN A 123 49.42 27.38 -30.41
CA ASN A 123 49.33 28.80 -30.04
C ASN A 123 49.60 29.09 -28.54
N ALA A 124 49.54 28.08 -27.67
CA ALA A 124 49.75 28.22 -26.22
C ALA A 124 51.23 28.12 -25.78
N LYS A 125 52.18 27.94 -26.70
CA LYS A 125 53.63 28.06 -26.40
C LYS A 125 54.14 29.52 -26.28
N LYS A 126 53.26 30.53 -26.30
CA LYS A 126 53.65 31.95 -26.18
C LYS A 126 52.98 32.75 -25.07
N ILE A 127 52.11 32.19 -24.24
CA ILE A 127 51.51 32.94 -23.13
C ILE A 127 51.40 32.01 -21.92
N GLN A 128 52.53 31.82 -21.25
CA GLN A 128 52.58 31.33 -19.89
C GLN A 128 53.40 32.39 -19.13
N ASP A 129 52.70 33.33 -18.51
CA ASP A 129 53.06 33.93 -17.23
C ASP A 129 52.13 35.11 -16.92
N ASN A 130 51.26 34.85 -15.92
CA ASN A 130 50.41 35.75 -15.13
C ASN A 130 48.95 35.31 -15.19
N VAL A 131 48.54 34.52 -14.19
CA VAL A 131 47.39 34.73 -13.30
C VAL A 131 47.34 33.51 -12.37
N LYS A 132 48.18 33.55 -11.33
CA LYS A 132 47.97 32.80 -10.10
C LYS A 132 48.07 33.80 -8.98
N THR A 133 46.91 34.30 -8.58
CA THR A 133 46.52 34.83 -7.27
C THR A 133 45.33 35.76 -7.51
N VAL A 134 44.43 35.84 -6.53
CA VAL A 134 43.15 36.58 -6.56
C VAL A 134 41.95 35.80 -7.12
N THR A 135 41.57 34.71 -6.45
CA THR A 135 40.15 34.38 -6.26
C THR A 135 39.91 33.63 -4.96
N GLU A 136 40.16 34.26 -3.81
CA GLU A 136 39.77 33.65 -2.51
C GLU A 136 38.88 34.52 -1.63
N ASN A 137 38.57 35.77 -1.97
CA ASN A 137 37.91 36.68 -1.01
C ASN A 137 36.51 37.19 -1.39
N ASN A 138 35.76 36.52 -2.27
CA ASN A 138 34.44 37.04 -2.68
C ASN A 138 33.26 36.07 -2.72
N THR A 139 33.33 34.95 -2.02
CA THR A 139 32.10 34.33 -1.47
C THR A 139 32.11 34.57 0.02
N LYS A 140 31.58 35.72 0.45
CA LYS A 140 31.15 35.92 1.83
C LYS A 140 30.36 34.67 2.21
N ASN A 141 30.87 33.87 3.15
CA ASN A 141 30.08 32.84 3.80
C ASN A 141 28.88 33.57 4.41
N LEU A 142 27.73 33.51 3.74
CA LEU A 142 26.47 34.09 4.20
C LEU A 142 25.90 33.31 5.42
N VAL A 143 26.73 32.49 6.07
CA VAL A 143 26.35 31.45 7.01
C VAL A 143 27.31 31.52 8.19
N SER A 144 26.76 31.63 9.39
CA SER A 144 27.54 31.60 10.64
C SER A 144 28.23 30.24 10.83
N ASP A 145 29.45 30.24 11.36
CA ASP A 145 30.20 29.02 11.71
C ASP A 145 29.44 28.11 12.68
N GLU A 146 28.53 28.67 13.49
CA GLU A 146 27.67 27.91 14.38
C GLU A 146 26.69 27.00 13.63
N ILE A 147 26.16 27.47 12.49
CA ILE A 147 25.22 26.70 11.66
C ILE A 147 25.94 25.50 11.03
N LEU A 148 27.20 25.70 10.61
CA LEU A 148 28.03 24.63 10.06
C LEU A 148 28.31 23.54 11.11
N LYS A 149 28.65 23.95 12.35
CA LYS A 149 28.84 23.03 13.48
C LYS A 149 27.55 22.26 13.82
N GLN A 150 26.40 22.92 13.79
CA GLN A 150 25.10 22.27 14.02
C GLN A 150 24.77 21.24 12.93
N GLU A 151 25.02 21.56 11.67
CA GLU A 151 24.81 20.62 10.56
C GLU A 151 25.74 19.41 10.70
N GLU A 152 27.01 19.62 11.03
CA GLU A 152 27.97 18.55 11.26
C GLU A 152 27.52 17.66 12.43
N ARG A 153 27.04 18.24 13.53
CA ARG A 153 26.43 17.48 14.65
C ARG A 153 25.31 16.58 14.17
N TYR A 154 24.37 17.08 13.37
CA TYR A 154 23.26 16.29 12.83
C TYR A 154 23.72 15.17 11.88
N ARG A 155 24.71 15.45 11.03
CA ARG A 155 25.32 14.42 10.15
C ARG A 155 25.99 13.32 10.96
N ASN A 156 26.76 13.68 11.99
CA ASN A 156 27.43 12.74 12.88
C ASN A 156 26.43 11.90 13.69
N MET A 157 25.32 12.51 14.14
CA MET A 157 24.23 11.82 14.82
C MET A 157 23.64 10.71 13.94
N LEU A 158 23.32 10.99 12.67
CA LEU A 158 22.82 9.98 11.73
C LEU A 158 23.82 8.87 11.49
N LYS A 159 25.08 9.23 11.26
CA LYS A 159 26.15 8.27 10.98
C LYS A 159 26.34 7.31 12.16
N SER A 160 26.39 7.84 13.38
CA SER A 160 26.56 7.03 14.59
C SER A 160 25.47 5.97 14.78
N ILE A 161 24.20 6.33 14.51
CA ILE A 161 23.07 5.39 14.63
C ILE A 161 23.09 4.37 13.51
N GLN A 162 23.36 4.80 12.28
CA GLN A 162 23.43 3.89 11.14
C GLN A 162 24.56 2.88 11.32
N ASP A 163 25.72 3.30 11.83
CA ASP A 163 26.87 2.42 12.06
C ASP A 163 26.59 1.40 13.15
N LYS A 164 25.98 1.81 14.27
CA LYS A 164 25.58 0.91 15.38
C LYS A 164 24.55 -0.13 14.92
N PHE A 165 23.54 0.30 14.18
CA PHE A 165 22.48 -0.60 13.71
C PHE A 165 22.93 -1.51 12.57
N SER A 166 23.83 -1.05 11.70
CA SER A 166 24.32 -1.84 10.57
C SER A 166 25.13 -3.06 11.01
N LYS A 167 25.87 -2.93 12.11
CA LYS A 167 26.75 -3.97 12.67
C LYS A 167 25.99 -5.08 13.43
N ASN A 168 24.82 -4.77 14.01
CA ASN A 168 24.06 -5.72 14.83
C ASN A 168 22.86 -6.32 14.09
N SER A 169 23.05 -7.52 13.51
CA SER A 169 21.99 -8.24 12.78
C SER A 169 20.76 -8.58 13.65
N GLN A 170 20.98 -8.91 14.93
CA GLN A 170 19.89 -9.22 15.87
C GLN A 170 18.95 -8.03 16.10
N LEU A 171 19.48 -6.81 16.17
CA LEU A 171 18.67 -5.58 16.32
C LEU A 171 17.82 -5.31 15.06
N LYS A 172 18.32 -5.69 13.88
CA LYS A 172 17.56 -5.58 12.62
C LYS A 172 16.33 -6.48 12.63
N SER A 173 16.51 -7.73 13.05
CA SER A 173 15.40 -8.69 13.17
C SER A 173 14.36 -8.19 14.18
N ALA A 174 14.80 -7.86 15.39
CA ALA A 174 13.93 -7.43 16.49
C ALA A 174 13.10 -6.17 16.19
N THR A 175 13.58 -5.27 15.32
CA THR A 175 12.89 -4.02 14.97
C THR A 175 12.05 -4.10 13.69
N THR A 176 12.07 -5.23 12.97
CA THR A 176 11.40 -5.32 11.66
C THR A 176 9.88 -5.17 11.78
N GLU A 177 9.27 -5.81 12.76
CA GLU A 177 7.83 -5.71 13.00
C GLU A 177 7.44 -4.29 13.43
N THR A 178 8.14 -3.71 14.40
CA THR A 178 7.90 -2.34 14.88
C THR A 178 8.03 -1.32 13.74
N ARG A 179 9.03 -1.48 12.86
CA ARG A 179 9.20 -0.63 11.66
C ARG A 179 8.02 -0.74 10.68
N LYS A 180 7.50 -1.95 10.45
CA LYS A 180 6.32 -2.15 9.60
C LYS A 180 5.11 -1.45 10.18
N ASN A 181 4.88 -1.59 11.49
CA ASN A 181 3.76 -0.95 12.18
C ASN A 181 3.86 0.57 12.17
N ILE A 182 5.06 1.14 12.37
CA ILE A 182 5.30 2.58 12.22
C ILE A 182 4.96 3.05 10.80
N THR A 183 5.44 2.33 9.79
CA THR A 183 5.19 2.68 8.38
C THR A 183 3.71 2.64 8.06
N LEU A 184 3.00 1.60 8.50
CA LEU A 184 1.56 1.46 8.32
C LEU A 184 0.79 2.60 9.01
N GLY A 185 1.13 2.93 10.26
CA GLY A 185 0.51 4.03 10.99
C GLY A 185 0.68 5.38 10.29
N LEU A 186 1.89 5.67 9.79
CA LEU A 186 2.16 6.90 9.04
C LEU A 186 1.42 6.97 7.69
N ASN A 187 1.20 5.84 7.03
CA ASN A 187 0.49 5.79 5.75
C ASN A 187 -1.02 5.99 5.90
N ILE A 188 -1.60 5.48 6.99
CA ILE A 188 -3.04 5.58 7.27
C ILE A 188 -3.40 6.97 7.84
N LEU A 189 -2.43 7.73 8.35
CA LEU A 189 -2.68 9.02 9.01
C LEU A 189 -3.48 9.99 8.11
N THR A 190 -4.71 10.28 8.54
CA THR A 190 -5.60 11.30 7.95
C THR A 190 -5.72 12.54 8.84
N ASN A 191 -6.54 13.53 8.44
CA ASN A 191 -6.76 14.76 9.19
C ASN A 191 -7.74 14.60 10.38
N GLY A 192 -8.11 13.38 10.77
CA GLY A 192 -8.95 13.12 11.92
C GLY A 192 -8.20 13.22 13.25
N ARG A 193 -8.64 14.08 14.18
CA ARG A 193 -8.01 14.24 15.51
C ARG A 193 -7.94 12.92 16.30
N THR A 194 -9.00 12.11 16.25
CA THR A 194 -9.08 10.82 16.93
C THR A 194 -8.06 9.82 16.39
N GLU A 195 -7.84 9.82 15.08
CA GLU A 195 -6.85 8.96 14.42
C GLU A 195 -5.42 9.38 14.76
N ILE A 196 -5.14 10.69 14.75
CA ILE A 196 -3.83 11.22 15.15
C ILE A 196 -3.49 10.80 16.58
N LEU A 197 -4.43 10.96 17.52
CA LEU A 197 -4.23 10.55 18.91
C LEU A 197 -4.01 9.04 19.05
N LYS A 198 -4.79 8.23 18.33
CA LYS A 198 -4.63 6.77 18.32
C LYS A 198 -3.24 6.37 17.83
N ILE A 199 -2.77 6.93 16.71
CA ILE A 199 -1.45 6.63 16.14
C ILE A 199 -0.34 7.14 17.07
N ALA A 200 -0.49 8.31 17.67
CA ALA A 200 0.44 8.84 18.66
C ALA A 200 0.59 7.91 19.87
N SER A 201 -0.52 7.46 20.46
CA SER A 201 -0.51 6.50 21.57
C SER A 201 0.08 5.14 21.17
N GLN A 202 -0.15 4.68 19.93
CA GLN A 202 0.49 3.46 19.43
C GLN A 202 2.02 3.61 19.37
N PHE A 203 2.52 4.74 18.88
CA PHE A 203 3.95 5.00 18.80
C PHE A 203 4.59 5.17 20.18
N ASP A 204 3.90 5.83 21.12
CA ASP A 204 4.32 5.95 22.51
C ASP A 204 4.51 4.57 23.16
N VAL A 205 3.51 3.69 23.06
CA VAL A 205 3.60 2.32 23.60
C VAL A 205 4.76 1.55 22.96
N MET A 206 4.94 1.63 21.64
CA MET A 206 6.06 0.98 20.96
C MET A 206 7.42 1.50 21.43
N LEU A 207 7.56 2.81 21.64
CA LEU A 207 8.81 3.41 22.11
C LEU A 207 9.10 3.06 23.57
N LYS A 208 8.09 3.11 24.45
CA LYS A 208 8.21 2.70 25.86
C LYS A 208 8.61 1.25 26.02
N ASN A 209 8.06 0.34 25.20
CA ASN A 209 8.45 -1.07 25.21
C ASN A 209 9.94 -1.31 24.92
N HIS A 210 10.59 -0.38 24.21
CA HIS A 210 11.99 -0.47 23.83
C HIS A 210 12.90 0.51 24.59
N GLN A 211 12.38 1.23 25.59
CA GLN A 211 13.14 2.24 26.34
C GLN A 211 14.33 1.64 27.12
N ASN A 212 14.23 0.37 27.52
CA ASN A 212 15.32 -0.36 28.20
C ASN A 212 16.54 -0.61 27.30
N ASN A 213 16.36 -0.61 25.98
CA ASN A 213 17.44 -0.77 25.02
C ASN A 213 17.66 0.55 24.28
N SER A 214 18.61 1.34 24.78
CA SER A 214 18.88 2.70 24.29
C SER A 214 19.16 2.74 22.78
N ASP A 215 19.91 1.79 22.22
CA ASP A 215 20.22 1.76 20.80
C ASP A 215 18.98 1.48 19.93
N VAL A 216 18.08 0.59 20.37
CA VAL A 216 16.82 0.30 19.67
C VAL A 216 15.88 1.49 19.77
N TYR A 217 15.76 2.10 20.95
CA TYR A 217 14.94 3.28 21.18
C TYR A 217 15.33 4.43 20.25
N TYR A 218 16.60 4.83 20.24
CA TYR A 218 17.08 5.90 19.37
C TYR A 218 16.95 5.57 17.88
N PHE A 219 17.13 4.29 17.50
CA PHE A 219 16.90 3.86 16.14
C PHE A 219 15.43 4.00 15.72
N LEU A 220 14.48 3.60 16.57
CA LEU A 220 13.05 3.71 16.29
C LEU A 220 12.60 5.17 16.23
N ILE A 221 13.07 6.01 17.15
CA ILE A 221 12.81 7.47 17.10
C ILE A 221 13.30 8.07 15.78
N ASN A 222 14.54 7.77 15.39
CA ASN A 222 15.09 8.20 14.10
C ASN A 222 14.31 7.64 12.90
N TYR A 223 13.76 6.43 13.02
CA TYR A 223 12.93 5.80 11.99
C TYR A 223 11.57 6.51 11.85
N ILE A 224 10.90 6.82 12.97
CA ILE A 224 9.66 7.61 12.97
C ILE A 224 9.93 8.99 12.38
N ALA A 225 10.99 9.67 12.81
CA ALA A 225 11.38 10.98 12.26
C ALA A 225 11.64 10.92 10.75
N LYS A 226 12.34 9.89 10.26
CA LYS A 226 12.53 9.65 8.82
C LYS A 226 11.19 9.48 8.12
N GLY A 227 10.32 8.64 8.67
CA GLY A 227 9.00 8.33 8.11
C GLY A 227 8.15 9.58 7.99
N VAL A 228 8.05 10.39 9.05
CA VAL A 228 7.28 11.65 9.03
C VAL A 228 7.81 12.60 7.96
N VAL A 229 9.12 12.88 7.94
CA VAL A 229 9.71 13.79 6.95
C VAL A 229 9.52 13.29 5.52
N VAL A 230 9.72 11.99 5.28
CA VAL A 230 9.52 11.40 3.95
C VAL A 230 8.05 11.46 3.55
N SER A 231 7.10 11.15 4.44
CA SER A 231 5.67 11.20 4.14
C SER A 231 5.18 12.63 3.87
N ILE A 232 5.67 13.61 4.62
CA ILE A 232 5.40 15.04 4.35
C ILE A 232 5.91 15.39 2.95
N ILE A 233 7.18 15.11 2.65
CA ILE A 233 7.78 15.45 1.35
C ILE A 233 7.09 14.72 0.21
N LYS A 234 6.82 13.41 0.34
CA LYS A 234 6.13 12.63 -0.70
C LYS A 234 4.74 13.18 -0.98
N LYS A 235 3.93 13.46 0.05
CA LYS A 235 2.59 14.02 -0.15
C LYS A 235 2.62 15.41 -0.79
N HIS A 236 3.72 16.15 -0.64
CA HIS A 236 3.93 17.43 -1.34
C HIS A 236 4.56 17.29 -2.73
N ALA A 237 5.33 16.22 -3.00
CA ALA A 237 6.06 16.00 -4.26
C ALA A 237 5.30 15.11 -5.26
N GLU A 238 4.45 14.19 -4.80
CA GLU A 238 3.66 13.28 -5.66
C GLU A 238 2.46 13.98 -6.33
N VAL A 239 2.17 15.24 -5.97
CA VAL A 239 1.06 16.00 -6.55
C VAL A 239 1.62 17.21 -7.30
N ASP A 240 2.01 16.98 -8.56
CA ASP A 240 2.45 18.00 -9.54
C ASP A 240 1.37 19.06 -9.87
N VAL A 241 0.21 19.04 -9.21
CA VAL A 241 -0.90 19.98 -9.46
C VAL A 241 -1.59 20.34 -8.14
N VAL A 242 -1.23 21.50 -7.59
CA VAL A 242 -1.80 22.13 -6.38
C VAL A 242 -1.39 21.43 -5.07
N SER A 243 -0.54 22.14 -4.34
CA SER A 243 -0.13 21.87 -2.98
C SER A 243 -1.34 21.53 -2.10
N LYS A 244 -1.33 20.34 -1.49
CA LYS A 244 -2.21 20.03 -0.36
C LYS A 244 -1.50 20.45 0.92
N GLU A 245 -1.34 21.75 1.17
CA GLU A 245 -0.82 22.27 2.45
C GLU A 245 -1.55 21.68 3.65
N PRO A 246 -2.89 21.43 3.61
CA PRO A 246 -3.60 20.84 4.73
C PRO A 246 -3.11 19.45 5.15
N ALA A 247 -2.41 18.73 4.25
CA ALA A 247 -1.89 17.40 4.56
C ALA A 247 -0.73 17.42 5.56
N ALA A 248 -0.07 18.56 5.79
CA ALA A 248 1.04 18.69 6.73
C ALA A 248 0.58 18.75 8.20
N PHE A 249 -0.61 19.29 8.47
CA PHE A 249 -1.14 19.45 9.83
C PHE A 249 -1.23 18.15 10.66
N PRO A 250 -1.76 17.03 10.15
CA PRO A 250 -1.83 15.80 10.95
C PRO A 250 -0.44 15.28 11.34
N PHE A 251 0.57 15.44 10.47
CA PHE A 251 1.94 15.07 10.79
C PHE A 251 2.57 16.01 11.81
N ALA A 252 2.35 17.32 11.69
CA ALA A 252 2.83 18.30 12.65
C ALA A 252 2.24 18.03 14.05
N HIS A 253 0.94 17.76 14.13
CA HIS A 253 0.28 17.41 15.39
C HIS A 253 0.84 16.12 15.99
N LEU A 254 1.05 15.08 15.18
CA LEU A 254 1.69 13.85 15.60
C LEU A 254 3.11 14.11 16.15
N CYS A 255 3.92 14.95 15.48
CA CYS A 255 5.24 15.32 15.95
C CYS A 255 5.22 16.00 17.33
N VAL A 256 4.27 16.90 17.56
CA VAL A 256 4.10 17.57 18.85
C VAL A 256 3.72 16.56 19.94
N LEU A 257 2.79 15.65 19.66
CA LEU A 257 2.39 14.64 20.65
C LEU A 257 3.57 13.73 21.03
N ILE A 258 4.34 13.26 20.04
CA ILE A 258 5.51 12.41 20.30
C ILE A 258 6.60 13.20 21.03
N SER A 259 6.86 14.47 20.66
CA SER A 259 7.90 15.27 21.31
C SER A 259 7.59 15.60 22.77
N THR A 260 6.31 15.72 23.14
CA THR A 260 5.93 15.93 24.54
C THR A 260 6.23 14.71 25.43
N GLN A 261 6.24 13.50 24.86
CA GLN A 261 6.52 12.27 25.59
C GLN A 261 7.97 11.80 25.45
N HIS A 262 8.60 12.11 24.31
CA HIS A 262 9.97 11.71 23.94
C HIS A 262 10.73 12.96 23.48
N ALA A 263 11.38 13.66 24.42
CA ALA A 263 12.05 14.93 24.14
C ALA A 263 13.16 14.80 23.06
N GLU A 264 13.82 13.64 22.97
CA GLU A 264 14.89 13.38 22.02
C GLU A 264 14.37 13.34 20.57
N PHE A 265 13.07 13.11 20.37
CA PHE A 265 12.44 13.05 19.04
C PHE A 265 12.68 14.31 18.22
N MET A 266 12.66 15.49 18.84
CA MET A 266 12.85 16.76 18.13
C MET A 266 14.25 16.88 17.52
N GLU A 267 15.28 16.40 18.20
CA GLU A 267 16.65 16.44 17.67
C GLU A 267 16.78 15.55 16.42
N PHE A 268 16.15 14.37 16.43
CA PHE A 268 16.10 13.48 15.28
C PHE A 268 15.25 14.03 14.14
N LEU A 269 14.13 14.68 14.46
CA LEU A 269 13.28 15.33 13.47
C LEU A 269 14.04 16.44 12.74
N MET A 270 14.71 17.32 13.49
CA MET A 270 15.55 18.38 12.93
C MET A 270 16.67 17.82 12.06
N THR A 271 17.35 16.77 12.54
CA THR A 271 18.39 16.08 11.79
C THR A 271 17.90 15.58 10.41
N ARG A 272 16.67 15.05 10.34
CA ARG A 272 16.06 14.59 9.09
C ARG A 272 15.59 15.73 8.19
N LEU A 273 15.05 16.79 8.79
CA LEU A 273 14.66 18.01 8.09
C LEU A 273 15.87 18.68 7.44
N VAL A 274 16.96 18.91 8.16
CA VAL A 274 18.19 19.50 7.59
C VAL A 274 18.75 18.66 6.45
N LYS A 275 18.74 17.33 6.58
CA LYS A 275 19.23 16.44 5.51
C LYS A 275 18.41 16.55 4.22
N LYS A 276 17.08 16.71 4.32
CA LYS A 276 16.19 16.73 3.15
C LYS A 276 15.91 18.13 2.62
N CYS A 277 15.82 19.11 3.52
CA CYS A 277 15.59 20.52 3.24
C CYS A 277 16.67 21.33 4.00
N PRO A 278 17.82 21.59 3.36
CA PRO A 278 18.89 22.36 4.00
C PRO A 278 18.48 23.78 4.39
N TYR A 279 17.46 24.33 3.73
CA TYR A 279 16.89 25.65 4.00
C TYR A 279 16.17 25.78 5.36
N VAL A 280 15.96 24.68 6.08
CA VAL A 280 15.49 24.70 7.48
C VAL A 280 16.55 25.36 8.38
N LEU A 281 17.82 25.17 8.06
CA LEU A 281 18.87 26.06 8.55
C LEU A 281 18.94 27.26 7.59
N PRO A 282 19.15 28.50 8.07
CA PRO A 282 19.27 29.67 7.21
C PRO A 282 20.62 29.65 6.46
N ARG A 283 20.77 28.67 5.58
CA ARG A 283 21.93 28.40 4.74
C ARG A 283 21.46 28.21 3.30
N TYR A 284 21.93 29.09 2.43
CA TYR A 284 21.73 28.96 0.99
C TYR A 284 22.93 28.23 0.38
N HIS A 285 22.68 27.12 -0.29
CA HIS A 285 23.72 26.45 -1.07
C HIS A 285 23.93 27.21 -2.38
N ILE A 286 25.10 27.83 -2.52
CA ILE A 286 25.55 28.36 -3.79
C ILE A 286 25.90 27.16 -4.68
N LYS A 287 25.37 27.12 -5.91
CA LYS A 287 25.80 26.14 -6.92
C LYS A 287 27.31 26.28 -7.11
N GLN A 288 28.10 25.37 -6.53
CA GLN A 288 29.51 25.28 -6.86
C GLN A 288 29.63 24.75 -8.30
N ALA A 289 30.26 25.53 -9.17
CA ALA A 289 30.39 25.24 -10.61
C ALA A 289 31.37 24.09 -10.93
N VAL A 290 31.59 23.16 -10.00
CA VAL A 290 32.62 22.12 -10.12
C VAL A 290 31.94 20.77 -10.22
N GLY A 291 31.86 20.24 -11.45
CA GLY A 291 32.05 18.82 -11.82
C GLY A 291 31.33 17.68 -11.09
N TYR A 292 30.50 17.90 -10.07
CA TYR A 292 29.77 16.83 -9.40
C TYR A 292 28.53 16.48 -10.19
N LEU A 293 28.50 15.25 -10.70
CA LEU A 293 27.33 14.64 -11.31
C LEU A 293 26.14 14.82 -10.35
N TRP A 294 25.01 15.28 -10.90
CA TRP A 294 23.77 15.58 -10.19
C TRP A 294 23.20 14.43 -9.32
N GLY A 295 23.84 13.26 -9.30
CA GLY A 295 23.44 12.08 -8.52
C GLY A 295 23.85 12.10 -7.04
N ASP A 296 24.82 12.92 -6.62
CA ASP A 296 25.38 12.82 -5.25
C ASP A 296 24.61 13.67 -4.21
N PHE A 297 23.91 14.73 -4.64
CA PHE A 297 23.11 15.57 -3.74
C PHE A 297 21.67 15.07 -3.54
N PHE A 298 21.17 14.23 -4.46
CA PHE A 298 19.81 13.71 -4.44
C PHE A 298 19.83 12.19 -4.66
N VAL A 299 20.43 11.46 -3.70
CA VAL A 299 20.32 9.99 -3.72
C VAL A 299 18.92 9.58 -3.26
N GLU A 300 18.05 9.44 -4.25
CA GLU A 300 16.69 8.92 -4.19
C GLU A 300 16.66 7.37 -4.24
N LYS A 301 17.70 6.69 -3.70
CA LYS A 301 17.86 5.23 -3.89
C LYS A 301 17.27 4.31 -2.80
N ASP A 302 16.59 4.83 -1.79
CA ASP A 302 16.06 3.99 -0.70
C ASP A 302 14.52 3.89 -0.64
N ILE A 303 13.81 4.07 -1.76
CA ILE A 303 12.34 3.92 -1.78
C ILE A 303 11.88 2.55 -2.33
N ILE A 304 12.74 1.73 -2.94
CA ILE A 304 12.30 0.48 -3.62
C ILE A 304 12.99 -0.82 -3.12
N SER A 305 13.87 -0.78 -2.11
CA SER A 305 14.44 -2.01 -1.53
C SER A 305 13.80 -2.35 -0.17
N ALA A 306 12.53 -2.74 -0.20
CA ALA A 306 11.84 -3.53 0.83
C ALA A 306 10.44 -3.94 0.35
N VAL A 307 10.41 -4.74 -0.72
CA VAL A 307 9.41 -5.82 -0.89
C VAL A 307 10.15 -7.11 -0.64
#